data_AF-A0A3C1KVX2-F1
#
_entry.id   AF-A0A3C1KVX2-F1
#
_cell.length_a   1.000
_cell.length_b   1.000
_cell.length_c   1.000
_cell.angle_alpha   90.00
_cell.angle_beta   90.00
_cell.angle_gamma   90.00
#
_symmetry.space_group_name_H-M   'P 1'
#
loop_
_entity.id
_entity.type
_entity.pdbx_description
1 polymer ?
#
loop_
_entity_poly.entity_id
_entity_poly.type
_entity_poly.pdbx_seq_one_letter_code
_entity_poly.pdbx_strand_id
1 'polypeptide(L)'
;MTMVEALIHEFQHNKINAAFQQDPLLKNAFHPLYTSPVRPDPRPLHGVILAVHAFQPVAALYEAMDAADHPWAKNPSWRRRYKQVIDKIRDGAATTLGNAEPTSIGESYFADMARWDAHFEQIQQTLVAP
;
A
#
# COMPACT_ATOMS: atom_id res chain seq x y z
N MET A 1 0.65 11.93 13.71
CA MET A 1 0.36 11.66 12.28
C MET A 1 -1.03 11.09 12.03
N THR A 2 -1.73 10.50 13.01
CA THR A 2 -2.95 9.71 12.81
C THR A 2 -4.02 10.33 11.89
N MET A 3 -4.42 11.58 12.10
CA MET A 3 -5.47 12.19 11.26
C MET A 3 -5.04 12.42 9.81
N VAL A 4 -3.78 12.77 9.57
CA VAL A 4 -3.24 12.98 8.22
C VAL A 4 -3.13 11.64 7.49
N GLU A 5 -2.66 10.59 8.18
CA GLU A 5 -2.65 9.23 7.64
C GLU A 5 -4.05 8.77 7.26
N ALA A 6 -5.01 8.93 8.18
CA ALA A 6 -6.40 8.52 7.96
C ALA A 6 -7.02 9.27 6.77
N LEU A 7 -6.82 10.58 6.66
CA LEU A 7 -7.35 11.36 5.55
C LEU A 7 -6.84 10.83 4.19
N ILE A 8 -5.54 10.58 4.08
CA ILE A 8 -4.94 10.02 2.86
C ILE A 8 -5.49 8.61 2.61
N HIS A 9 -5.49 7.77 3.65
CA HIS A 9 -5.92 6.37 3.56
C HIS A 9 -7.37 6.24 3.07
N GLU A 10 -8.31 6.93 3.72
CA GLU A 10 -9.73 6.86 3.37
C GLU A 10 -10.01 7.49 2.01
N PHE A 11 -9.29 8.55 1.63
CA PHE A 11 -9.40 9.10 0.29
C PHE A 11 -8.95 8.09 -0.79
N GLN A 12 -7.85 7.37 -0.55
CA GLN A 12 -7.39 6.35 -1.50
C GLN A 12 -8.39 5.20 -1.61
N HIS A 13 -9.04 4.78 -0.53
CA HIS A 13 -10.14 3.81 -0.63
C HIS A 13 -11.24 4.28 -1.57
N ASN A 14 -11.69 5.54 -1.43
CA ASN A 14 -12.70 6.09 -2.33
C ASN A 14 -12.22 6.12 -3.79
N LYS A 15 -10.96 6.51 -4.03
CA LYS A 15 -10.37 6.60 -5.37
C LYS A 15 -10.39 5.25 -6.08
N ILE A 16 -9.89 4.19 -5.45
CA ILE A 16 -9.83 2.87 -6.08
C ILE A 16 -11.21 2.21 -6.17
N ASN A 17 -12.09 2.41 -5.18
CA ASN A 17 -13.47 1.93 -5.27
C ASN A 17 -14.18 2.58 -6.46
N ALA A 18 -13.97 3.88 -6.70
CA ALA A 18 -14.51 4.55 -7.88
C ALA A 18 -13.98 3.90 -9.18
N ALA A 19 -12.70 3.53 -9.25
CA ALA A 19 -12.14 2.82 -10.40
C ALA A 19 -12.81 1.45 -10.61
N PHE A 20 -12.96 0.64 -9.55
CA PHE A 20 -13.64 -0.66 -9.61
C PHE A 20 -15.14 -0.56 -10.01
N GLN A 21 -15.80 0.57 -9.74
CA GLN A 21 -17.18 0.82 -10.17
C GLN A 21 -17.28 1.14 -11.67
N GLN A 22 -16.23 1.67 -12.29
CA GLN A 22 -16.21 1.94 -13.73
C GLN A 22 -15.89 0.67 -14.51
N ASP A 23 -14.79 -0.01 -14.15
CA ASP A 23 -14.31 -1.20 -14.85
C ASP A 23 -13.67 -2.19 -13.87
N PRO A 24 -13.81 -3.51 -14.10
CA PRO A 24 -13.12 -4.50 -13.29
C PRO A 24 -11.61 -4.42 -13.55
N LEU A 25 -10.81 -4.28 -12.49
CA LEU A 25 -9.34 -4.32 -12.59
C LEU A 25 -8.78 -5.75 -12.51
N LEU A 26 -9.56 -6.69 -11.96
CA LEU A 26 -9.18 -8.08 -11.74
C LEU A 26 -10.23 -9.05 -12.25
N LYS A 27 -9.79 -10.18 -12.80
CA LYS A 27 -10.63 -11.33 -13.12
C LYS A 27 -10.96 -12.16 -11.87
N ASN A 28 -10.01 -12.27 -10.94
CA ASN A 28 -10.10 -13.07 -9.72
C ASN A 28 -10.31 -12.22 -8.45
N ALA A 29 -11.04 -11.11 -8.57
CA ALA A 29 -11.17 -10.11 -7.50
C ALA A 29 -11.69 -10.67 -6.17
N PHE A 30 -12.66 -11.58 -6.22
CA PHE A 30 -13.45 -12.01 -5.06
C PHE A 30 -13.18 -13.45 -4.59
N HIS A 31 -12.39 -14.23 -5.32
CA HIS A 31 -12.01 -15.59 -4.96
C HIS A 31 -10.72 -16.00 -5.71
N PRO A 32 -9.80 -16.78 -5.10
CA PRO A 32 -9.83 -17.33 -3.74
C PRO A 32 -9.56 -16.28 -2.64
N LEU A 33 -9.54 -16.74 -1.38
CA LEU A 33 -9.17 -15.93 -0.23
C LEU A 33 -7.67 -16.06 0.05
N TYR A 34 -7.06 -14.96 0.45
CA TYR A 34 -5.63 -14.80 0.72
C TYR A 34 -5.40 -14.22 2.11
N THR A 35 -4.21 -14.42 2.66
CA THR A 35 -3.81 -13.76 3.91
C THR A 35 -3.87 -12.24 3.75
N SER A 36 -4.37 -11.54 4.77
CA SER A 36 -4.44 -10.08 4.78
C SER A 36 -3.28 -9.48 5.58
N PRO A 37 -2.62 -8.40 5.10
CA PRO A 37 -1.55 -7.73 5.85
C PRO A 37 -2.08 -6.89 7.03
N VAL A 38 -3.40 -6.70 7.12
CA VAL A 38 -4.02 -5.79 8.10
C VAL A 38 -5.05 -6.45 8.99
N ARG A 39 -5.55 -7.63 8.61
CA ARG A 39 -6.59 -8.36 9.36
C ARG A 39 -6.20 -9.82 9.57
N PRO A 40 -6.68 -10.44 10.66
CA PRO A 40 -6.42 -11.85 10.93
C PRO A 40 -7.23 -12.80 10.02
N ASP A 41 -8.38 -12.35 9.49
CA ASP A 41 -9.23 -13.14 8.59
C ASP A 41 -8.73 -13.08 7.14
N PRO A 42 -8.74 -14.22 6.39
CA PRO A 42 -8.45 -14.22 4.96
C PRO A 42 -9.41 -13.34 4.17
N ARG A 43 -8.90 -12.73 3.10
CA ARG A 43 -9.63 -11.77 2.27
C ARG A 43 -9.56 -12.11 0.80
N PRO A 44 -10.59 -11.77 0.02
CA PRO A 44 -10.46 -11.74 -1.42
C PRO A 44 -9.35 -10.75 -1.84
N LEU A 45 -8.74 -10.97 -3.00
CA LEU A 45 -7.65 -10.15 -3.49
C LEU A 45 -8.03 -8.66 -3.58
N HIS A 46 -9.29 -8.37 -3.92
CA HIS A 46 -9.86 -7.03 -3.85
C HIS A 46 -9.60 -6.35 -2.50
N GLY A 47 -9.84 -7.04 -1.38
CA GLY A 47 -9.63 -6.48 -0.04
C GLY A 47 -8.15 -6.23 0.30
N VAL A 48 -7.25 -7.06 -0.23
CA VAL A 48 -5.79 -6.87 -0.06
C VAL A 48 -5.32 -5.66 -0.86
N ILE A 49 -5.81 -5.52 -2.09
CA ILE A 49 -5.53 -4.36 -2.96
C ILE A 49 -5.94 -3.05 -2.32
N LEU A 50 -7.14 -2.99 -1.72
CA LEU A 50 -7.59 -1.80 -1.01
C LEU A 50 -6.59 -1.36 0.06
N ALA A 51 -6.02 -2.31 0.81
CA ALA A 51 -5.03 -2.02 1.84
C ALA A 51 -3.72 -1.49 1.24
N VAL A 52 -3.17 -2.16 0.21
CA VAL A 52 -1.91 -1.72 -0.44
C VAL A 52 -2.09 -0.33 -1.04
N HIS A 53 -3.16 -0.12 -1.81
CA HIS A 53 -3.45 1.15 -2.45
C HIS A 53 -3.55 2.31 -1.46
N ALA A 54 -4.17 2.07 -0.31
CA ALA A 54 -4.36 3.09 0.70
C ALA A 54 -3.09 3.40 1.50
N PHE A 55 -2.16 2.46 1.65
CA PHE A 55 -0.91 2.70 2.37
C PHE A 55 0.22 3.27 1.50
N GLN A 56 0.28 3.01 0.19
CA GLN A 56 1.35 3.53 -0.67
C GLN A 56 1.48 5.07 -0.61
N PRO A 57 0.40 5.87 -0.72
CA PRO A 57 0.51 7.33 -0.57
C PRO A 57 0.77 7.79 0.87
N VAL A 58 0.42 6.96 1.87
CA VAL A 58 0.82 7.24 3.26
C VAL A 58 2.35 7.12 3.36
N ALA A 59 2.97 6.07 2.83
CA ALA A 59 4.43 5.95 2.81
C ALA A 59 5.10 7.10 2.02
N ALA A 60 4.53 7.51 0.88
CA ALA A 60 5.02 8.66 0.12
C ALA A 60 4.97 9.98 0.93
N LEU A 61 3.97 10.17 1.80
CA LEU A 61 3.95 11.31 2.73
C LEU A 61 5.13 11.23 3.71
N TYR A 62 5.40 10.07 4.28
CA TYR A 62 6.53 9.87 5.19
C TYR A 62 7.86 10.19 4.50
N GLU A 63 8.05 9.71 3.27
CA GLU A 63 9.21 10.03 2.44
C GLU A 63 9.35 11.53 2.20
N ALA A 64 8.27 12.21 1.79
CA ALA A 64 8.27 13.64 1.55
C ALA A 64 8.61 14.45 2.81
N MET A 65 8.15 14.00 3.98
CA MET A 65 8.48 14.63 5.26
C MET A 65 9.95 14.46 5.65
N ASP A 66 10.54 13.28 5.42
CA ASP A 66 11.97 13.03 5.68
C ASP A 66 12.84 13.88 4.73
N ALA A 67 12.51 13.90 3.44
CA ALA A 67 13.18 14.72 2.43
C ALA A 67 13.12 16.23 2.73
N ALA A 68 12.08 16.68 3.43
CA ALA A 68 11.91 18.06 3.86
C ALA A 68 12.59 18.39 5.21
N ASP A 69 13.35 17.47 5.81
CA ASP A 69 13.88 17.56 7.19
C ASP A 69 12.80 17.97 8.22
N HIS A 70 11.57 17.46 8.04
CA HIS A 70 10.45 17.87 8.87
C HIS A 70 10.73 17.48 10.34
N PRO A 71 10.44 18.34 11.34
CA PRO A 71 10.79 18.09 12.74
C PRO A 71 10.28 16.74 13.29
N TRP A 72 9.14 16.25 12.81
CA TRP A 72 8.61 14.94 13.19
C TRP A 72 9.42 13.73 12.68
N ALA A 73 10.15 13.85 11.57
CA ALA A 73 10.99 12.79 11.04
C ALA A 73 12.17 12.44 11.97
N LYS A 74 12.50 13.35 12.90
CA LYS A 74 13.51 13.17 13.94
C LYS A 74 13.01 12.33 15.12
N ASN A 75 11.71 12.06 15.22
CA ASN A 75 11.11 11.30 16.31
C ASN A 75 11.27 9.78 16.09
N PRO A 76 11.82 9.00 17.04
CA PRO A 76 11.94 7.54 16.89
C PRO A 76 10.61 6.81 16.67
N SER A 77 9.51 7.31 17.24
CA SER A 77 8.17 6.73 17.02
C SER A 77 7.67 6.93 15.59
N TRP A 78 8.06 8.03 14.95
CA TRP A 78 7.76 8.29 13.54
C TRP A 78 8.48 7.30 12.64
N ARG A 79 9.79 7.06 12.87
CA ARG A 79 10.58 6.07 12.10
C ARG A 79 10.02 4.66 12.23
N ARG A 80 9.67 4.25 13.46
CA ARG A 80 9.00 2.96 13.69
C ARG A 80 7.67 2.84 12.94
N ARG A 81 6.85 3.89 12.97
CA ARG A 81 5.57 3.90 12.25
C ARG A 81 5.79 3.84 10.73
N TYR A 82 6.77 4.57 10.20
CA TYR A 82 7.11 4.52 8.78
C TYR A 82 7.47 3.11 8.33
N LYS A 83 8.37 2.46 9.07
CA LYS A 83 8.73 1.06 8.82
C LYS A 83 7.50 0.15 8.82
N GLN A 84 6.61 0.27 9.82
CA GLN A 84 5.37 -0.51 9.87
C GLN A 84 4.44 -0.26 8.68
N VAL A 85 4.42 0.95 8.11
CA VAL A 85 3.65 1.24 6.90
C VAL A 85 4.28 0.51 5.71
N ILE A 86 5.60 0.58 5.54
CA ILE A 86 6.31 -0.12 4.47
C ILE A 86 6.14 -1.63 4.58
N ASP A 87 6.31 -2.21 5.77
CA ASP A 87 6.12 -3.65 5.99
C ASP A 87 4.73 -4.11 5.52
N LYS A 88 3.67 -3.36 5.86
CA LYS A 88 2.29 -3.63 5.40
C LYS A 88 2.12 -3.54 3.88
N ILE A 89 2.78 -2.57 3.25
CA ILE A 89 2.76 -2.43 1.79
C ILE A 89 3.42 -3.64 1.15
N ARG A 90 4.61 -4.02 1.61
CA ARG A 90 5.39 -5.14 1.08
C ARG A 90 4.64 -6.47 1.20
N ASP A 91 4.10 -6.77 2.37
CA ASP A 91 3.34 -8.01 2.61
C ASP A 91 2.08 -8.08 1.72
N GLY A 92 1.36 -6.97 1.62
CA GLY A 92 0.16 -6.88 0.78
C GLY A 92 0.48 -6.91 -0.72
N ALA A 93 1.56 -6.26 -1.15
CA ALA A 93 2.00 -6.21 -2.54
C ALA A 93 2.51 -7.58 -2.99
N ALA A 94 3.28 -8.30 -2.17
CA ALA A 94 3.69 -9.67 -2.46
C ALA A 94 2.48 -10.59 -2.67
N THR A 95 1.48 -10.49 -1.79
CA THR A 95 0.21 -11.24 -1.94
C THR A 95 -0.53 -10.82 -3.22
N THR A 96 -0.60 -9.52 -3.50
CA THR A 96 -1.35 -8.99 -4.65
C THR A 96 -0.69 -9.35 -5.97
N LEU A 97 0.57 -8.97 -6.16
CA LEU A 97 1.31 -9.13 -7.40
C LEU A 97 1.59 -10.61 -7.73
N GLY A 98 1.71 -11.47 -6.70
CA GLY A 98 1.88 -12.90 -6.89
C GLY A 98 0.62 -13.65 -7.30
N ASN A 99 -0.57 -13.06 -7.15
CA ASN A 99 -1.85 -13.74 -7.36
C ASN A 99 -2.83 -13.00 -8.27
N ALA A 100 -2.56 -11.75 -8.63
CA ALA A 100 -3.44 -10.95 -9.47
C ALA A 100 -3.58 -11.57 -10.86
N GLU A 101 -4.83 -11.63 -11.33
CA GLU A 101 -5.15 -11.83 -12.74
C GLU A 101 -5.75 -10.52 -13.29
N PRO A 102 -4.92 -9.57 -13.76
CA PRO A 102 -5.40 -8.30 -14.25
C PRO A 102 -6.33 -8.46 -15.45
N THR A 103 -7.31 -7.57 -15.53
CA THR A 103 -7.93 -7.24 -16.83
C THR A 103 -6.98 -6.36 -17.62
N SER A 104 -7.28 -6.11 -18.90
CA SER A 104 -6.51 -5.16 -19.72
C SER A 104 -6.49 -3.75 -19.12
N ILE A 105 -7.57 -3.33 -18.44
CA ILE A 105 -7.63 -2.06 -17.72
C ILE A 105 -6.74 -2.10 -16.47
N GLY A 106 -6.74 -3.23 -15.75
CA GLY A 106 -5.97 -3.42 -14.53
C GLY A 106 -4.46 -3.51 -14.72
N GLU A 107 -3.95 -3.88 -15.90
CA GLU A 107 -2.52 -4.07 -16.16
C GLU A 107 -1.67 -2.86 -15.74
N SER A 108 -2.09 -1.65 -16.14
CA SER A 108 -1.38 -0.41 -15.79
C SER A 108 -1.37 -0.14 -14.28
N TYR A 109 -2.48 -0.44 -13.60
CA TYR A 109 -2.61 -0.28 -12.15
C TYR A 109 -1.64 -1.20 -11.40
N PHE A 110 -1.53 -2.46 -11.80
CA PHE A 110 -0.62 -3.42 -11.14
C PHE A 110 0.84 -3.16 -11.49
N ALA A 111 1.14 -2.67 -12.70
CA ALA A 111 2.48 -2.20 -13.04
C ALA A 111 2.92 -1.04 -12.14
N ASP A 112 2.03 -0.08 -11.90
CA ASP A 112 2.27 1.04 -10.99
C ASP A 112 2.44 0.58 -9.53
N MET A 113 1.63 -0.39 -9.08
CA MET A 113 1.79 -1.01 -7.76
C MET A 113 3.15 -1.67 -7.62
N ALA A 114 3.61 -2.42 -8.62
CA ALA A 114 4.92 -3.07 -8.63
C ALA A 114 6.08 -2.06 -8.62
N ARG A 115 5.95 -0.94 -9.34
CA ARG A 115 6.93 0.16 -9.29
C ARG A 115 7.07 0.72 -7.88
N TRP A 116 5.96 0.99 -7.21
CA TRP A 116 5.97 1.47 -5.83
C TRP A 116 6.49 0.44 -4.85
N ASP A 117 6.14 -0.82 -5.04
CA ASP A 117 6.63 -1.92 -4.21
C ASP A 117 8.17 -1.98 -4.27
N ALA A 118 8.76 -2.01 -5.47
CA ALA A 118 10.20 -1.99 -5.68
C ALA A 118 10.89 -0.74 -5.08
N HIS A 119 10.24 0.43 -5.17
CA HIS A 119 10.73 1.65 -4.52
C HIS A 119 10.80 1.50 -3.00
N PHE A 120 9.74 0.98 -2.37
CA PHE A 120 9.70 0.81 -0.93
C PHE A 120 10.61 -0.31 -0.40
N GLU A 121 10.97 -1.29 -1.24
CA GLU A 121 12.03 -2.25 -0.92
C GLU A 121 13.36 -1.56 -0.63
N GLN A 122 13.75 -0.62 -1.49
CA GLN A 122 14.99 0.14 -1.34
C GLN A 122 14.95 0.98 -0.06
N ILE A 123 13.82 1.63 0.22
CA ILE A 123 13.64 2.41 1.44
C ILE A 123 13.70 1.52 2.69
N GLN A 124 13.04 0.35 2.68
CA GLN A 124 13.03 -0.57 3.83
C GLN A 124 14.45 -0.94 4.26
N GLN A 125 15.35 -1.19 3.31
CA GLN A 125 16.75 -1.52 3.59
C GLN A 125 17.48 -0.39 4.31
N THR A 126 17.17 0.87 3.97
CA THR A 126 17.77 2.05 4.63
C THR A 126 17.22 2.34 6.02
N LEU A 127 15.95 2.00 6.28
CA LEU A 127 15.30 2.21 7.59
C LEU A 127 15.71 1.19 8.66
N VAL A 128 16.39 0.10 8.28
CA VAL A 128 16.89 -0.96 9.16
C VAL A 128 18.34 -0.72 9.61
N ALA A 129 19.04 0.25 9.02
CA ALA A 129 20.38 0.63 9.47
C ALA A 129 20.32 1.30 10.87
N PRO A 130 21.21 0.90 11.80
CA PRO A 130 21.21 1.38 13.19
C PRO A 130 21.50 2.87 13.33
#